data_AF-A0A1H8LR41-F1
#
_entry.id   AF-A0A1H8LR41-F1
#
_cell.length_a   1.000
_cell.length_b   1.000
_cell.length_c   1.000
_cell.angle_alpha   90.00
_cell.angle_beta   90.00
_cell.angle_gamma   90.00
#
_symmetry.space_group_name_H-M   'P 1'
#
loop_
_entity.id
_entity.type
_entity.pdbx_description
1 polymer ?
#
loop_
_entity_poly.entity_id
_entity_poly.type
_entity_poly.pdbx_seq_one_letter_code
_entity_poly.pdbx_strand_id
1 'polypeptide(L)'
;MNLAYTMAAGRGDTDLILFKLANVLAARGLRCCGTVQINSERGDTGPCDMDIRVLPDGPVLRISQDLGRASRGCRLDPAAIETAVGLVTASLEKGADVLIVNKFGKHEAEGRGFRTVIADALAYGIPVIVGVNALNLPAFHQFSQSLAVGLPCETNALADWVAGLDSGSVHAA
;
A
#
# COMPACT_ATOMS: atom_id res chain seq x y z
N MET A 1 1.53 3.94 -17.80
CA MET A 1 2.01 2.80 -16.99
C MET A 1 1.34 2.93 -15.64
N ASN A 2 0.68 1.88 -15.15
CA ASN A 2 -0.27 2.01 -14.04
C ASN A 2 0.30 1.47 -12.71
N LEU A 3 1.62 1.28 -12.61
CA LEU A 3 2.29 0.85 -11.38
C LEU A 3 3.40 1.84 -11.01
N ALA A 4 3.32 2.39 -9.81
CA ALA A 4 4.38 3.19 -9.21
C ALA A 4 4.77 2.66 -7.83
N TYR A 5 6.02 2.90 -7.46
CA TYR A 5 6.50 2.63 -6.12
C TYR A 5 7.20 3.83 -5.51
N THR A 6 7.20 3.89 -4.19
CA THR A 6 7.90 4.92 -3.44
C THR A 6 8.61 4.35 -2.23
N MET A 7 9.67 5.02 -1.82
CA MET A 7 10.54 4.59 -0.73
C MET A 7 11.00 5.81 0.06
N ALA A 8 10.89 5.76 1.38
CA ALA A 8 11.50 6.75 2.26
C ALA A 8 12.80 6.21 2.89
N ALA A 9 13.72 7.11 3.21
CA ALA A 9 14.95 6.77 3.90
C ALA A 9 14.73 6.48 5.40
N GLY A 10 13.74 7.14 6.02
CA GLY A 10 13.39 6.98 7.42
C GLY A 10 12.30 5.94 7.69
N ARG A 11 12.29 5.39 8.91
CA ARG A 11 11.27 4.43 9.36
C ARG A 11 9.96 5.16 9.63
N GLY A 12 8.88 4.76 8.95
CA GLY A 12 7.54 5.32 9.16
C GLY A 12 7.18 6.50 8.25
N ASP A 13 8.16 7.08 7.56
CA ASP A 13 7.93 8.21 6.64
C ASP A 13 7.04 7.80 5.47
N THR A 14 7.23 6.60 4.90
CA THR A 14 6.35 6.09 3.84
C THR A 14 4.92 5.90 4.33
N ASP A 15 4.71 5.40 5.55
CA ASP A 15 3.37 5.21 6.13
C ASP A 15 2.63 6.56 6.21
N LEU A 16 3.32 7.60 6.71
CA LEU A 16 2.77 8.95 6.81
C LEU A 16 2.45 9.55 5.45
N ILE A 17 3.33 9.39 4.46
CA ILE A 17 3.14 9.94 3.12
C ILE A 17 1.98 9.26 2.40
N LEU A 18 1.86 7.93 2.49
CA LEU A 18 0.76 7.19 1.86
C LEU A 18 -0.58 7.46 2.56
N PHE A 19 -0.58 7.64 3.88
CA PHE A 19 -1.77 8.10 4.60
C PHE A 19 -2.22 9.50 4.13
N LYS A 20 -1.29 10.46 4.04
CA LYS A 20 -1.58 11.80 3.51
C LYS A 20 -2.08 11.76 2.07
N LEU A 21 -1.46 10.92 1.23
CA LEU A 21 -1.87 10.73 -0.15
C LEU A 21 -3.32 10.25 -0.25
N ALA A 22 -3.70 9.22 0.51
CA ALA A 22 -5.07 8.71 0.50
C ALA A 22 -6.09 9.83 0.84
N ASN A 23 -5.78 10.67 1.84
CA ASN A 23 -6.65 11.80 2.19
C ASN A 23 -6.71 12.87 1.08
N VAL A 24 -5.57 13.19 0.45
CA VAL A 24 -5.51 14.16 -0.65
C VAL A 24 -6.32 13.68 -1.85
N LEU A 25 -6.19 12.41 -2.22
CA LEU A 25 -6.93 11.82 -3.35
C LEU A 25 -8.43 11.71 -3.04
N ALA A 26 -8.80 11.30 -1.83
CA ALA A 26 -10.19 11.28 -1.39
C ALA A 26 -10.82 12.70 -1.37
N ALA A 27 -10.09 13.71 -0.92
CA ALA A 27 -10.54 15.11 -0.95
C ALA A 27 -10.70 15.66 -2.38
N ARG A 28 -10.01 15.07 -3.36
CA ARG A 28 -10.20 15.34 -4.80
C ARG A 28 -11.36 14.53 -5.41
N GLY A 29 -12.06 13.72 -4.62
CA GLY A 29 -13.20 12.91 -5.05
C GLY A 29 -12.84 11.53 -5.62
N LEU A 30 -11.57 11.10 -5.57
CA LEU A 30 -11.17 9.78 -6.06
C LEU A 30 -11.52 8.68 -5.05
N ARG A 31 -12.03 7.57 -5.56
CA ARG A 31 -12.30 6.34 -4.79
C ARG A 31 -11.01 5.57 -4.58
N CYS A 32 -10.36 5.85 -3.45
CA CYS A 32 -9.17 5.12 -3.04
C CYS A 32 -9.53 3.74 -2.49
N CYS A 33 -8.80 2.72 -2.91
CA CYS A 33 -8.88 1.36 -2.38
C CYS A 33 -7.51 0.94 -1.82
N GLY A 34 -7.48 -0.09 -0.97
CA GLY A 34 -6.24 -0.63 -0.42
C GLY A 34 -6.05 -0.33 1.06
N THR A 35 -4.81 -0.11 1.48
CA THR A 35 -4.46 0.07 2.90
C THR A 35 -3.44 1.17 3.11
N VAL A 36 -3.57 1.85 4.26
CA VAL A 36 -2.61 2.82 4.80
C VAL A 36 -2.31 2.47 6.25
N GLN A 37 -1.06 2.61 6.67
CA GLN A 37 -0.65 2.29 8.03
C GLN A 37 -0.77 3.50 8.95
N ILE A 38 -1.41 3.30 10.10
CA ILE A 38 -1.72 4.32 11.12
C ILE A 38 -1.25 3.82 12.49
N ASN A 39 0.06 3.68 12.65
CA ASN A 39 0.67 3.10 13.84
C ASN A 39 0.21 3.81 15.13
N SER A 40 -0.18 3.01 16.12
CA SER A 40 -0.52 3.50 17.45
C SER A 40 0.71 3.45 18.34
N GLU A 41 1.02 4.56 19.01
CA GLU A 41 2.04 4.59 20.05
C GLU A 41 1.59 3.75 21.25
N ARG A 42 2.54 3.05 21.88
CA ARG A 42 2.33 2.42 23.17
C ARG A 42 2.85 3.34 24.26
N GLY A 43 2.19 3.32 25.42
CA GLY A 43 2.68 4.01 26.62
C GLY A 43 3.89 3.32 27.29
N ASP A 44 4.38 2.21 26.74
CA ASP A 44 5.53 1.46 27.23
C ASP A 44 6.75 1.56 26.28
N THR A 45 7.90 1.03 26.69
CA THR A 45 9.13 1.00 25.87
C THR A 45 9.13 -0.12 24.83
N GLY A 46 7.98 -0.77 24.61
CA GLY A 46 7.83 -1.83 23.63
C GLY A 46 7.82 -1.32 22.19
N PRO A 47 8.04 -2.20 21.21
CA PRO A 47 7.91 -1.81 19.82
C PRO A 47 6.44 -1.48 19.50
N CYS A 48 6.20 -0.36 18.80
CA CYS A 48 4.85 0.14 18.48
C CYS A 48 3.96 -0.95 17.87
N ASP A 49 2.66 -0.77 18.07
CA ASP A 49 1.67 -1.54 17.35
C ASP A 49 1.55 -1.04 15.92
N MET A 50 1.44 -2.00 15.00
CA MET A 50 1.21 -1.73 13.59
C MET A 50 -0.27 -1.93 13.32
N ASP A 51 -0.94 -0.85 12.94
CA ASP A 51 -2.35 -0.84 12.57
C ASP A 51 -2.46 -0.37 11.12
N ILE A 52 -3.34 -0.99 10.34
CA ILE A 52 -3.69 -0.53 8.99
C ILE A 52 -5.16 -0.12 8.97
N ARG A 53 -5.47 0.89 8.18
CA ARG A 53 -6.84 1.22 7.80
C ARG A 53 -7.10 0.75 6.39
N VAL A 54 -8.19 -0.01 6.23
CA VAL A 54 -8.71 -0.37 4.91
C VAL A 54 -9.40 0.85 4.31
N LEU A 55 -9.02 1.23 3.09
CA LEU A 55 -9.60 2.37 2.38
C LEU A 55 -10.90 1.97 1.64
N PRO A 56 -11.80 2.92 1.38
CA PRO A 56 -11.72 4.35 1.75
C PRO A 56 -12.08 4.60 3.23
N ASP A 57 -13.14 3.97 3.73
CA ASP A 57 -13.68 4.14 5.09
C ASP A 57 -13.87 2.79 5.82
N GLY A 58 -12.96 1.86 5.56
CA GLY A 58 -12.98 0.51 6.12
C GLY A 58 -12.44 0.43 7.56
N PRO A 59 -12.43 -0.78 8.14
CA PRO A 59 -11.99 -0.99 9.51
C PRO A 59 -10.50 -0.70 9.68
N VAL A 60 -10.13 -0.40 10.92
CA VAL A 60 -8.74 -0.42 11.37
C VAL A 60 -8.43 -1.81 11.89
N LEU A 61 -7.38 -2.43 11.36
CA LEU A 61 -6.94 -3.78 11.70
C LEU A 61 -5.54 -3.73 12.31
N ARG A 62 -5.40 -4.31 13.51
CA ARG A 62 -4.11 -4.57 14.14
C ARG A 62 -3.39 -5.66 13.35
N ILE A 63 -2.27 -5.33 12.73
CA ILE A 63 -1.45 -6.29 11.97
C ILE A 63 -0.17 -6.67 12.71
N SER A 64 0.04 -6.17 13.93
CA SER A 64 1.11 -6.65 14.81
C SER A 64 0.60 -7.50 15.96
N GLN A 65 1.24 -8.63 16.20
CA GLN A 65 1.07 -9.48 17.37
C GLN A 65 2.22 -9.31 18.38
N ASP A 66 1.93 -9.60 19.65
CA ASP A 66 2.95 -9.73 20.69
C ASP A 66 3.42 -11.18 20.74
N LEU A 67 4.69 -11.40 20.38
CA LEU A 67 5.33 -12.72 20.40
C LEU A 67 6.13 -12.96 21.68
N GLY A 68 6.03 -12.05 22.66
CA GLY A 68 6.83 -12.06 23.88
C GLY A 68 8.20 -11.43 23.71
N ARG A 69 8.77 -10.95 24.83
CA ARG A 69 10.01 -10.15 24.88
C ARG A 69 11.27 -10.83 24.32
N ALA A 70 11.27 -12.15 24.21
CA ALA A 70 12.41 -12.92 23.71
C ALA A 70 12.29 -13.30 22.22
N SER A 71 11.16 -13.02 21.57
CA SER A 71 10.95 -13.42 20.19
C SER A 71 11.73 -12.54 19.21
N ARG A 72 12.43 -13.19 18.28
CA ARG A 72 13.04 -12.56 17.10
C ARG A 72 12.18 -12.76 15.83
N GLY A 73 11.01 -13.37 15.98
CA GLY A 73 10.09 -13.68 14.89
C GLY A 73 9.41 -12.43 14.32
N CYS A 74 8.84 -12.57 13.12
CA CYS A 74 8.05 -11.51 12.49
C CYS A 74 6.80 -11.24 13.33
N ARG A 75 6.67 -10.02 13.87
CA ARG A 75 5.48 -9.59 14.61
C ARG A 75 4.24 -9.40 13.74
N LEU A 76 4.33 -9.56 12.42
CA LEU A 76 3.16 -9.41 11.57
C LEU A 76 2.17 -10.53 11.86
N ASP A 77 0.89 -10.19 12.01
CA ASP A 77 -0.23 -11.13 12.13
C ASP A 77 -0.71 -11.49 10.72
N PRO A 78 -0.46 -12.73 10.24
CA PRO A 78 -0.89 -13.14 8.91
C PRO A 78 -2.41 -13.13 8.75
N ALA A 79 -3.18 -13.48 9.79
CA ALA A 79 -4.64 -13.55 9.69
C ALA A 79 -5.26 -12.16 9.53
N ALA A 80 -4.72 -11.15 10.22
CA ALA A 80 -5.12 -9.76 10.05
C ALA A 80 -4.79 -9.23 8.64
N ILE A 81 -3.63 -9.63 8.09
CA ILE A 81 -3.25 -9.28 6.70
C ILE A 81 -4.20 -9.92 5.69
N GLU A 82 -4.50 -11.22 5.81
CA GLU A 82 -5.42 -11.91 4.90
C GLU A 82 -6.85 -11.33 4.99
N THR A 83 -7.28 -10.93 6.20
CA THR A 83 -8.56 -10.21 6.37
C THR A 83 -8.55 -8.88 5.61
N ALA A 84 -7.47 -8.11 5.70
CA ALA A 84 -7.32 -6.85 4.96
C ALA A 84 -7.32 -7.08 3.44
N VAL A 85 -6.61 -8.12 2.97
CA VAL A 85 -6.60 -8.52 1.55
C VAL A 85 -8.02 -8.80 1.07
N GLY A 86 -8.78 -9.64 1.78
CA GLY A 86 -10.16 -9.95 1.39
C GLY A 86 -11.09 -8.73 1.33
N LEU A 87 -10.97 -7.82 2.30
CA LEU A 87 -11.74 -6.57 2.30
C LEU A 87 -11.36 -5.65 1.13
N VAL A 88 -10.08 -5.54 0.82
CA VAL A 88 -9.59 -4.74 -0.30
C VAL A 88 -9.99 -5.36 -1.63
N THR A 89 -9.88 -6.67 -1.81
CA THR A 89 -10.35 -7.38 -3.02
C THR A 89 -11.82 -7.10 -3.27
N ALA A 90 -12.67 -7.28 -2.24
CA ALA A 90 -14.11 -7.02 -2.37
C ALA A 90 -14.44 -5.53 -2.64
N SER A 91 -13.60 -4.61 -2.18
CA SER A 91 -13.74 -3.19 -2.52
C SER A 91 -13.29 -2.89 -3.95
N LEU A 92 -12.21 -3.54 -4.41
CA LEU A 92 -11.66 -3.35 -5.74
C LEU A 92 -12.66 -3.82 -6.82
N GLU A 93 -13.35 -4.95 -6.58
CA GLU A 93 -14.40 -5.49 -7.46
C GLU A 93 -15.60 -4.53 -7.63
N LYS A 94 -15.86 -3.64 -6.66
CA LYS A 94 -16.90 -2.61 -6.75
C LYS A 94 -16.46 -1.37 -7.55
N GLY A 95 -15.19 -1.32 -7.94
CA GLY A 95 -14.57 -0.22 -8.65
C GLY A 95 -13.79 0.72 -7.72
N ALA A 96 -12.60 1.10 -8.18
CA ALA A 96 -11.71 2.06 -7.54
C ALA A 96 -10.99 2.89 -8.59
N ASP A 97 -10.60 4.11 -8.24
CA ASP A 97 -9.84 4.99 -9.13
C ASP A 97 -8.33 4.87 -8.89
N VAL A 98 -7.93 4.35 -7.71
CA VAL A 98 -6.53 4.10 -7.35
C VAL A 98 -6.44 3.03 -6.26
N LEU A 99 -5.46 2.13 -6.38
CA LEU A 99 -5.07 1.19 -5.32
C LEU A 99 -3.82 1.71 -4.61
N ILE A 100 -3.88 1.82 -3.28
CA ILE A 100 -2.74 2.15 -2.42
C ILE A 100 -2.39 0.93 -1.59
N VAL A 101 -1.16 0.42 -1.74
CA VAL A 101 -0.64 -0.66 -0.89
C VAL A 101 0.46 -0.09 -0.01
N ASN A 102 0.22 -0.02 1.30
CA ASN A 102 1.15 0.62 2.23
C ASN A 102 2.57 0.05 2.13
N LYS A 103 2.71 -1.27 2.00
CA LYS A 103 4.02 -1.91 1.92
C LYS A 103 4.03 -3.23 1.15
N PHE A 104 4.88 -3.33 0.14
CA PHE A 104 5.35 -4.61 -0.40
C PHE A 104 6.45 -5.17 0.49
N GLY A 105 6.12 -6.24 1.21
CA GLY A 105 6.98 -6.85 2.20
C GLY A 105 7.39 -8.26 1.83
N LYS A 106 7.80 -8.99 2.88
CA LYS A 106 8.19 -10.39 2.78
C LYS A 106 7.04 -11.27 2.29
N HIS A 107 5.80 -11.00 2.71
CA HIS A 107 4.63 -11.80 2.34
C HIS A 107 4.38 -11.72 0.82
N GLU A 108 4.42 -10.52 0.25
CA GLU A 108 4.24 -10.29 -1.18
C GLU A 108 5.39 -10.83 -2.02
N ALA A 109 6.62 -10.73 -1.51
CA ALA A 109 7.80 -11.35 -2.12
C ALA A 109 7.66 -12.88 -2.20
N GLU A 110 7.01 -13.51 -1.21
CA GLU A 110 6.75 -14.95 -1.15
C GLU A 110 5.45 -15.37 -1.85
N GLY A 111 4.78 -14.48 -2.59
CA GLY A 111 3.58 -14.82 -3.35
C GLY A 111 2.25 -14.66 -2.59
N ARG A 112 2.25 -14.03 -1.42
CA ARG A 112 1.09 -13.89 -0.52
C ARG A 112 0.69 -12.42 -0.33
N GLY A 113 -0.23 -12.14 0.60
CA GLY A 113 -0.62 -10.78 0.96
C GLY A 113 -1.24 -10.03 -0.22
N PHE A 114 -0.86 -8.77 -0.39
CA PHE A 114 -1.47 -7.90 -1.41
C PHE A 114 -1.04 -8.19 -2.85
N ARG A 115 -0.18 -9.19 -3.09
CA ARG A 115 0.36 -9.47 -4.43
C ARG A 115 -0.74 -9.70 -5.48
N THR A 116 -1.74 -10.52 -5.16
CA THR A 116 -2.85 -10.81 -6.08
C THR A 116 -3.70 -9.57 -6.32
N VAL A 117 -4.01 -8.80 -5.27
CA VAL A 117 -4.75 -7.54 -5.36
C VAL A 117 -4.05 -6.53 -6.27
N ILE A 118 -2.71 -6.43 -6.19
CA ILE A 118 -1.94 -5.56 -7.08
C ILE A 118 -2.08 -6.03 -8.53
N ALA A 119 -1.97 -7.33 -8.78
CA ALA A 119 -2.13 -7.88 -10.13
C ALA A 119 -3.53 -7.64 -10.70
N ASP A 120 -4.58 -7.84 -9.89
CA ASP A 120 -5.96 -7.63 -10.29
C ASP A 120 -6.24 -6.16 -10.61
N ALA A 121 -5.76 -5.23 -9.77
CA ALA A 121 -5.90 -3.79 -10.04
C ALA A 121 -5.23 -3.39 -11.37
N LEU A 122 -4.02 -3.90 -11.63
CA LEU A 122 -3.33 -3.65 -12.89
C LEU A 122 -4.09 -4.25 -14.09
N ALA A 123 -4.69 -5.44 -13.94
CA ALA A 123 -5.52 -6.06 -14.97
C ALA A 123 -6.79 -5.24 -15.27
N TYR A 124 -7.36 -4.57 -14.25
CA TYR A 124 -8.48 -3.64 -14.41
C TYR A 124 -8.06 -2.25 -14.92
N GLY A 125 -6.77 -2.03 -15.18
CA GLY A 125 -6.26 -0.72 -15.59
C GLY A 125 -6.25 0.32 -14.46
N ILE A 126 -6.44 -0.08 -13.20
CA ILE A 126 -6.45 0.80 -12.05
C ILE A 126 -5.01 1.16 -11.67
N PRO A 127 -4.67 2.46 -11.52
CA PRO A 127 -3.38 2.90 -11.02
C PRO A 127 -3.06 2.32 -9.64
N VAL A 128 -1.83 1.84 -9.45
CA VAL A 128 -1.35 1.26 -8.20
C VAL A 128 -0.14 2.03 -7.69
N ILE A 129 -0.19 2.43 -6.41
CA ILE A 129 0.94 2.99 -5.67
C ILE A 129 1.33 2.04 -4.55
N VAL A 130 2.60 1.66 -4.51
CA VAL A 130 3.13 0.70 -3.54
C VAL A 130 4.29 1.29 -2.75
N GLY A 131 4.19 1.27 -1.42
CA GLY A 131 5.35 1.53 -0.57
C GLY A 131 6.34 0.35 -0.61
N VAL A 132 7.63 0.61 -0.78
CA VAL A 132 8.67 -0.44 -0.83
C VAL A 132 9.82 -0.04 0.08
N ASN A 133 10.49 -1.02 0.70
CA ASN A 133 11.73 -0.78 1.44
C ASN A 133 12.93 -1.37 0.68
N ALA A 134 14.13 -0.91 1.01
CA ALA A 134 15.36 -1.34 0.33
C ALA A 134 15.54 -2.86 0.33
N LEU A 135 15.13 -3.53 1.41
CA LEU A 135 15.23 -4.99 1.54
C LEU A 135 14.37 -5.75 0.52
N ASN A 136 13.15 -5.29 0.25
CA ASN A 136 12.22 -5.98 -0.66
C ASN A 136 12.22 -5.40 -2.07
N LEU A 137 13.00 -4.35 -2.36
CA LEU A 137 13.07 -3.73 -3.67
C LEU A 137 13.44 -4.72 -4.80
N PRO A 138 14.43 -5.63 -4.64
CA PRO A 138 14.72 -6.62 -5.68
C PRO A 138 13.54 -7.55 -5.97
N ALA A 139 12.84 -8.01 -4.92
CA ALA A 139 11.66 -8.86 -5.06
C ALA A 139 10.50 -8.12 -5.72
N PHE A 140 10.32 -6.82 -5.40
CA PHE A 140 9.34 -5.98 -6.05
C PHE A 140 9.66 -5.74 -7.54
N HIS A 141 10.92 -5.50 -7.89
CA HIS A 141 11.33 -5.41 -9.30
C HIS A 141 11.10 -6.71 -10.06
N GLN A 142 11.38 -7.85 -9.45
CA GLN A 142 11.06 -9.15 -10.03
C GLN A 142 9.54 -9.34 -10.21
N PHE A 143 8.73 -8.95 -9.23
CA PHE A 143 7.28 -9.00 -9.35
C PHE A 143 6.77 -8.10 -10.49
N SER A 144 7.23 -6.85 -10.54
CA SER A 144 6.82 -5.85 -11.53
C SER A 144 7.49 -5.99 -12.88
N GLN A 145 8.41 -6.96 -13.06
CA GLN A 145 9.25 -7.11 -14.26
C GLN A 145 9.98 -5.81 -14.62
N SER A 146 10.38 -5.04 -13.60
CA SER A 146 11.01 -3.72 -13.74
C SER A 146 10.17 -2.67 -14.48
N LEU A 147 8.85 -2.87 -14.58
CA LEU A 147 7.92 -1.94 -15.24
C LEU A 147 7.37 -0.85 -14.31
N ALA A 148 7.58 -0.98 -13.00
CA ALA A 148 7.12 0.00 -12.02
C ALA A 148 7.94 1.30 -12.09
N VAL A 149 7.26 2.44 -12.02
CA VAL A 149 7.91 3.76 -11.97
C VAL A 149 8.28 4.11 -10.53
N GLY A 150 9.55 4.43 -10.28
CA GLY A 150 10.00 4.95 -8.98
C GLY A 150 9.65 6.42 -8.85
N LEU A 151 8.93 6.78 -7.78
CA LEU A 151 8.52 8.16 -7.49
C LEU A 151 9.10 8.65 -6.16
N PRO A 152 9.41 9.95 -6.05
CA PRO A 152 9.76 10.57 -4.76
C PRO A 152 8.71 10.26 -3.69
N CYS A 153 9.15 10.07 -2.45
CA CYS A 153 8.24 9.82 -1.32
C CYS A 153 7.63 11.13 -0.83
N GLU A 154 6.86 11.76 -1.72
CA GLU A 154 6.26 13.06 -1.53
C GLU A 154 4.81 13.00 -1.99
N THR A 155 3.90 13.49 -1.14
CA THR A 155 2.46 13.41 -1.40
C THR A 155 2.07 14.08 -2.72
N ASN A 156 2.69 15.21 -3.07
CA ASN A 156 2.40 15.92 -4.32
C ASN A 156 2.85 15.12 -5.54
N ALA A 157 4.10 14.61 -5.55
CA ALA A 157 4.62 13.82 -6.66
C ALA A 157 3.77 12.57 -6.94
N LEU A 158 3.30 11.90 -5.89
CA LEU A 158 2.42 10.74 -6.00
C LEU A 158 1.03 11.13 -6.52
N ALA A 159 0.44 12.21 -5.98
CA ALA A 159 -0.89 12.66 -6.39
C ALA A 159 -0.91 13.19 -7.83
N ASP A 160 0.15 13.86 -8.27
CA ASP A 160 0.30 14.39 -9.62
C ASP A 160 0.48 13.24 -10.64
N TRP A 161 1.19 12.19 -10.25
CA TRP A 161 1.29 10.98 -11.08
C TRP A 161 -0.08 10.32 -11.29
N VAL A 162 -0.91 10.18 -10.25
CA VAL A 162 -2.28 9.65 -10.39
C VAL A 162 -3.10 10.53 -11.33
N ALA A 163 -3.10 11.85 -11.13
CA ALA A 163 -3.86 12.78 -11.96
C ALA A 163 -3.40 12.79 -13.44
N GLY A 164 -2.12 12.58 -13.69
CA GLY A 164 -1.56 12.52 -15.05
C GLY A 164 -1.97 11.30 -15.86
N LEU A 165 -2.48 10.23 -15.22
CA LEU A 165 -2.90 9.01 -15.92
C LEU A 165 -4.25 9.18 -16.64
N ASP A 166 -5.15 10.01 -16.08
CA ASP A 166 -6.45 10.31 -16.70
C ASP A 166 -6.31 11.14 -17.98
N SER A 167 -5.21 11.90 -18.10
CA SER A 167 -4.93 12.75 -19.26
C SER A 167 -4.55 11.95 -20.52
N GLY A 168 -4.29 10.64 -20.39
CA GLY A 168 -3.81 9.78 -21.47
C GLY A 168 -4.89 9.02 -22.26
N SER A 169 -6.16 9.08 -21.86
CA SER A 169 -7.26 8.36 -22.53
C SER A 169 -8.03 9.19 -23.57
N VAL A 170 -7.64 10.45 -23.79
CA VAL A 170 -8.18 11.28 -24.88
C VAL A 170 -7.14 11.41 -25.98
N HIS A 171 -6.88 10.31 -26.70
CA HIS A 171 -6.45 10.26 -28.11
C HIS A 171 -6.06 8.82 -28.49
N ALA A 172 -7.07 8.01 -28.78
CA ALA A 172 -6.93 6.87 -29.68
C ALA A 172 -8.12 6.88 -30.64
N ALA A 173 -7.84 7.43 -31.83
CA ALA A 173 -8.51 7.35 -33.13
C ALA A 173 -10.05 7.28 -33.18
#